data_AF-A0A0B1S728-F1
#
_entry.id   AF-A0A0B1S728-F1
#
_cell.length_a   1.000
_cell.length_b   1.000
_cell.length_c   1.000
_cell.angle_alpha   90.00
_cell.angle_beta   90.00
_cell.angle_gamma   90.00
#
_symmetry.space_group_name_H-M   'P 1'
#
loop_
_entity.id
_entity.type
_entity.pdbx_description
1 polymer ?
#
loop_
_entity_poly.entity_id
_entity_poly.type
_entity_poly.pdbx_seq_one_letter_code
_entity_poly.pdbx_strand_id
1 'polypeptide(L)'
;MGECGMRGGYVEFFNLDPEVFVLFKKMISAKLCSTVLGQVVMDCVVNPPKPGDPSYDLWLKEKTAVLDSLKQRATLVKQAYSSIEGILCNEVQGAMYAFPQIQLPPKAIEKARSLNQEPDFFYAMQLLEATGVCIVPGSGFGQKEGTYHFR
;
A
#
# COMPACT_ATOMS: atom_id res chain seq x y z
N MET A 1 7.76 9.63 3.26
CA MET A 1 7.85 9.46 4.72
C MET A 1 7.00 8.27 5.10
N GLY A 2 7.54 7.36 5.92
CA GLY A 2 6.88 6.11 6.28
C GLY A 2 7.28 5.71 7.69
N GLU A 3 6.67 6.35 8.68
CA GLU A 3 6.98 6.14 10.10
C GLU A 3 5.95 5.21 10.75
N CYS A 4 5.81 3.99 10.22
CA CYS A 4 4.71 3.08 10.57
C CYS A 4 4.67 2.68 12.06
N GLY A 5 5.82 2.71 12.74
CA GLY A 5 5.92 2.47 14.18
C GLY A 5 5.48 3.65 15.06
N MET A 6 5.49 4.86 14.52
CA MET A 6 5.16 6.08 15.28
C MET A 6 3.65 6.28 15.44
N ARG A 7 2.85 5.62 14.58
CA ARG A 7 1.38 5.59 14.65
C ARG A 7 0.73 6.98 14.67
N GLY A 8 1.34 7.94 13.98
CA GLY A 8 0.80 9.29 13.77
C GLY A 8 -0.13 9.36 12.55
N GLY A 9 -1.12 10.24 12.62
CA GLY A 9 -2.00 10.55 11.50
C GLY A 9 -3.00 11.65 11.88
N TYR A 10 -3.61 12.28 10.88
CA TYR A 10 -4.73 13.20 11.08
C TYR A 10 -5.79 12.98 9.98
N VAL A 11 -6.98 13.52 10.22
CA VAL A 11 -8.07 13.60 9.24
C VAL A 11 -8.55 15.04 9.20
N GLU A 12 -8.87 15.52 8.01
CA GLU A 12 -9.46 16.83 7.79
C GLU A 12 -10.91 16.64 7.32
N PHE A 13 -11.85 17.33 7.95
CA PHE A 13 -13.27 17.29 7.60
C PHE A 13 -13.68 18.60 6.96
N PHE A 14 -14.34 18.51 5.80
CA PHE A 14 -14.98 19.64 5.12
C PHE A 14 -16.48 19.39 5.03
N ASN A 15 -17.28 20.45 5.23
CA ASN A 15 -18.75 20.41 5.10
C ASN A 15 -19.41 19.26 5.90
N LEU A 16 -18.84 18.91 7.06
CA LEU A 16 -19.42 17.91 7.95
C LEU A 16 -20.65 18.50 8.63
N ASP A 17 -21.75 17.74 8.63
CA ASP A 17 -22.96 18.10 9.35
C ASP A 17 -22.64 18.43 10.83
N PRO A 18 -23.08 19.58 11.37
CA PRO A 18 -22.80 19.97 12.75
C PRO A 18 -23.22 18.92 13.79
N GLU A 19 -24.34 18.22 13.57
CA GLU A 19 -24.81 17.17 14.47
C GLU A 19 -23.87 15.94 14.42
N VAL A 20 -23.40 15.58 13.23
CA VAL A 20 -22.39 14.51 13.06
C VAL A 20 -21.08 14.89 13.73
N PHE A 21 -20.65 16.16 13.65
CA PHE A 21 -19.43 16.62 14.33
C PHE A 21 -19.55 16.53 15.87
N VAL A 22 -20.74 16.79 16.43
CA VAL A 22 -20.99 16.58 17.87
C VAL A 22 -20.83 15.10 18.24
N LEU A 23 -21.39 14.19 17.45
CA LEU A 23 -21.25 12.75 17.68
C LEU A 23 -19.80 12.28 17.54
N PHE A 24 -19.07 12.81 16.55
CA PHE A 24 -17.64 12.55 16.38
C PHE A 24 -16.84 12.99 17.61
N LYS A 25 -17.05 14.23 18.09
CA LYS A 25 -16.40 14.76 19.30
C LYS A 25 -16.69 13.89 20.53
N LYS A 26 -17.95 13.48 20.71
CA LYS A 26 -18.36 12.57 21.79
C LYS A 26 -17.65 11.22 21.73
N MET A 27 -17.52 10.65 20.54
CA MET A 27 -16.81 9.38 20.32
C MET A 27 -15.31 9.52 20.63
N ILE A 28 -14.65 10.58 20.17
CA ILE A 28 -13.21 10.75 20.39
C ILE A 28 -12.89 11.14 21.84
N SER A 29 -13.76 11.88 22.54
CA SER A 29 -13.53 12.27 23.94
C SER A 29 -13.61 11.11 24.93
N ALA A 30 -14.25 10.00 24.54
CA ALA A 30 -14.22 8.75 25.29
C ALA A 30 -12.85 8.03 25.17
N LYS A 31 -12.04 8.42 24.17
CA LYS A 31 -10.63 8.02 24.04
C LYS A 31 -9.79 9.13 24.69
N LEU A 32 -8.62 8.79 25.24
CA LEU A 32 -7.71 9.78 25.83
C LEU A 32 -7.21 10.77 24.76
N CYS A 33 -6.06 10.47 24.16
CA CYS A 33 -5.51 11.19 23.02
C CYS A 33 -4.58 10.24 22.26
N SER A 34 -4.19 10.62 21.04
CA SER A 34 -3.11 9.92 20.32
C SER A 34 -1.77 10.14 21.03
N THR A 35 -0.81 9.26 20.78
CA THR A 35 0.52 9.37 21.40
C THR A 35 1.18 10.70 21.05
N VAL A 36 1.80 11.34 22.04
CA VAL A 36 2.52 12.62 21.82
C VAL A 36 3.60 12.46 20.75
N LEU A 37 4.32 11.34 20.75
CA LEU A 37 5.31 11.04 19.71
C LEU A 37 4.69 10.95 18.30
N GLY A 38 3.52 10.31 18.16
CA GLY A 38 2.81 10.27 16.88
C GLY A 38 2.35 11.66 16.42
N GLN A 39 1.92 12.51 17.36
CA GLN A 39 1.55 13.90 17.06
C GLN A 39 2.76 14.74 16.63
N VAL A 40 3.90 14.63 17.33
CA VAL A 40 5.15 15.34 16.98
C VAL A 40 5.66 14.92 15.61
N VAL A 41 5.63 13.62 15.30
CA VAL A 41 6.02 13.12 13.96
C VAL A 41 5.10 13.71 12.89
N MET A 42 3.79 13.79 13.15
CA MET A 42 2.88 14.40 12.18
C MET A 42 3.16 15.89 11.97
N ASP A 43 3.48 16.64 13.03
CA ASP A 43 3.89 18.04 12.92
C ASP A 43 5.13 18.19 12.01
N CYS A 44 6.15 17.36 12.20
CA CYS A 44 7.33 17.36 11.32
C CYS A 44 7.00 16.96 9.87
N VAL A 45 6.07 16.02 9.66
CA VAL A 45 5.68 15.57 8.30
C VAL A 45 4.96 16.68 7.54
N VAL A 46 4.07 17.44 8.20
CA VAL A 46 3.26 18.48 7.57
C VAL A 46 3.96 19.84 7.51
N ASN A 47 5.01 20.04 8.31
CA ASN A 47 5.79 21.27 8.36
C ASN A 47 7.28 20.99 8.11
N PRO A 48 7.68 20.58 6.88
CA PRO A 48 9.07 20.33 6.56
C PRO A 48 9.91 21.62 6.55
N PRO A 49 11.27 21.50 6.55
CA PRO A 49 12.15 22.64 6.34
C PRO A 49 11.77 23.46 5.10
N LYS A 50 11.94 24.79 5.19
CA LYS A 50 11.62 25.76 4.14
C LYS A 50 12.88 26.34 3.51
N PRO A 51 12.83 26.88 2.28
CA PRO A 51 13.97 27.55 1.68
C PRO A 51 14.56 28.62 2.62
N GLY A 52 15.86 28.51 2.90
CA GLY A 52 16.57 29.37 3.87
C GLY A 52 16.81 28.73 5.24
N ASP A 53 16.10 27.65 5.59
CA ASP A 53 16.38 26.90 6.81
C ASP A 53 17.70 26.11 6.69
N PRO A 54 18.47 25.95 7.78
CA PRO A 54 19.78 25.29 7.74
C PRO A 54 19.77 23.86 7.17
N SER A 55 18.66 23.13 7.30
CA SER A 55 18.53 21.74 6.86
C SER A 55 17.77 21.58 5.54
N TYR A 56 17.32 22.66 4.90
CA TYR A 56 16.45 22.58 3.72
C TYR A 56 17.08 21.82 2.57
N ASP A 57 18.31 22.17 2.19
CA ASP A 57 18.98 21.56 1.04
C ASP A 57 19.24 20.06 1.27
N LEU A 58 19.59 19.69 2.49
CA LEU A 58 19.77 18.29 2.88
C LEU A 58 18.46 17.52 2.81
N TRP A 59 17.39 18.06 3.42
CA TRP A 59 16.06 17.46 3.39
C TRP A 59 15.55 17.26 1.95
N LEU A 60 15.70 18.28 1.10
CA LEU A 60 15.26 18.22 -0.29
C LEU A 60 16.03 17.15 -1.08
N LYS A 61 17.35 17.08 -0.88
CA LYS A 61 18.21 16.05 -1.48
C LYS A 61 17.77 14.65 -1.07
N GLU A 62 17.59 14.40 0.21
CA GLU A 62 17.21 13.08 0.74
C GLU A 62 15.82 12.66 0.28
N LYS A 63 14.84 13.56 0.39
CA LYS A 63 13.47 13.33 -0.08
C LYS A 63 13.45 12.97 -1.57
N THR A 64 14.15 13.75 -2.38
CA THR A 64 14.19 13.55 -3.84
C THR A 64 14.85 12.22 -4.19
N ALA A 65 15.99 11.90 -3.57
CA ALA A 65 16.68 10.63 -3.79
C ALA A 65 15.80 9.41 -3.46
N VAL A 66 15.03 9.46 -2.36
CA VAL A 66 14.09 8.39 -2.01
C VAL A 66 12.98 8.25 -3.04
N LEU A 67 12.37 9.36 -3.47
CA LEU A 67 11.28 9.34 -4.46
C LEU A 67 11.77 8.85 -5.83
N ASP A 68 12.97 9.26 -6.26
CA ASP A 68 13.56 8.79 -7.51
C ASP A 68 13.87 7.29 -7.47
N SER A 69 14.41 6.79 -6.35
CA SER A 69 14.63 5.36 -6.13
C SER A 69 13.32 4.56 -6.19
N LEU A 70 12.24 5.08 -5.62
CA LEU A 70 10.92 4.45 -5.68
C LEU A 70 10.36 4.43 -7.11
N LYS A 71 10.49 5.53 -7.85
CA LYS A 71 10.09 5.62 -9.26
C LYS A 71 10.84 4.62 -10.14
N GLN A 72 12.16 4.48 -9.93
CA GLN A 72 12.97 3.49 -10.63
C GLN A 72 12.50 2.06 -10.32
N ARG A 73 12.31 1.72 -9.04
CA ARG A 73 11.81 0.40 -8.63
C ARG A 73 10.41 0.10 -9.18
N ALA A 74 9.50 1.07 -9.15
CA ALA A 74 8.16 0.94 -9.74
C ALA A 74 8.23 0.60 -11.23
N THR A 75 9.13 1.25 -11.98
CA THR A 75 9.36 0.99 -13.40
C THR A 75 9.91 -0.42 -13.62
N LEU A 76 10.91 -0.83 -12.82
CA LEU A 76 11.52 -2.16 -12.91
C LEU A 76 10.50 -3.27 -12.61
N VAL A 77 9.69 -3.11 -11.55
CA VAL A 77 8.66 -4.09 -11.17
C VAL A 77 7.64 -4.25 -12.29
N LYS A 78 7.14 -3.15 -12.87
CA LYS A 78 6.21 -3.20 -14.00
C LYS A 78 6.81 -3.91 -15.21
N GLN A 79 8.07 -3.60 -15.54
CA GLN A 79 8.76 -4.24 -16.67
C GLN A 79 8.99 -5.73 -16.42
N ALA A 80 9.44 -6.11 -15.22
CA ALA A 80 9.68 -7.49 -14.83
C ALA A 80 8.39 -8.31 -14.93
N TYR A 81 7.29 -7.86 -14.31
CA TYR A 81 6.02 -8.58 -14.40
C TYR A 81 5.47 -8.64 -15.82
N SER A 82 5.57 -7.56 -16.59
CA SER A 82 5.10 -7.54 -17.98
C SER A 82 5.93 -8.45 -18.91
N SER A 83 7.11 -8.89 -18.48
CA SER A 83 7.95 -9.84 -19.23
C SER A 83 7.59 -11.31 -18.97
N ILE A 84 6.76 -11.58 -17.95
CA ILE A 84 6.35 -12.93 -17.57
C ILE A 84 5.05 -13.28 -18.30
N GLU A 85 5.05 -14.40 -19.02
CA GLU A 85 3.86 -14.89 -19.70
C GLU A 85 2.71 -15.11 -18.71
N GLY A 86 1.52 -14.64 -19.08
CA GLY A 86 0.33 -14.74 -18.24
C GLY A 86 0.30 -13.76 -17.07
N ILE A 87 1.22 -12.80 -16.97
CA ILE A 87 1.14 -11.71 -15.99
C ILE A 87 0.95 -10.37 -16.69
N LEU A 88 -0.13 -9.68 -16.33
CA LEU A 88 -0.40 -8.31 -16.78
C LEU A 88 -0.22 -7.34 -15.61
N CYS A 89 0.58 -6.30 -15.80
CA CYS A 89 0.85 -5.32 -14.74
C CYS A 89 0.60 -3.90 -15.23
N ASN A 90 -0.32 -3.20 -14.56
CA ASN A 90 -0.56 -1.78 -14.79
C ASN A 90 0.64 -0.94 -14.34
N GLU A 91 0.69 0.30 -14.82
CA GLU A 91 1.70 1.25 -14.34
C GLU A 91 1.50 1.57 -12.86
N VAL A 92 2.59 1.50 -12.09
CA VAL A 92 2.61 1.87 -10.67
C VAL A 92 2.88 3.36 -10.57
N GLN A 93 1.81 4.16 -10.60
CA GLN A 93 1.89 5.62 -10.62
C GLN A 93 2.20 6.25 -9.24
N GLY A 94 1.98 5.49 -8.16
CA GLY A 94 2.15 5.99 -6.79
C GLY A 94 2.05 4.87 -5.75
N ALA A 95 2.03 5.26 -4.48
CA ALA A 95 2.11 4.35 -3.33
C ALA A 95 3.36 3.45 -3.41
N MET A 96 3.24 2.19 -2.96
CA MET A 96 4.37 1.26 -2.78
C MET A 96 4.13 -0.13 -3.39
N TYR A 97 2.99 -0.35 -4.03
CA TYR A 97 2.56 -1.69 -4.43
C TYR A 97 2.17 -1.75 -5.90
N ALA A 98 2.58 -2.83 -6.57
CA ALA A 98 1.95 -3.27 -7.81
C ALA A 98 0.77 -4.19 -7.48
N PHE A 99 -0.16 -4.34 -8.41
CA PHE A 99 -1.26 -5.31 -8.29
C PHE A 99 -1.46 -6.05 -9.62
N PRO A 100 -0.47 -6.88 -10.03
CA PRO A 100 -0.53 -7.60 -11.30
C PRO A 100 -1.68 -8.61 -11.34
N GLN A 101 -2.28 -8.77 -12.52
CA GLN A 101 -3.23 -9.82 -12.84
C GLN A 101 -2.48 -11.07 -13.32
N ILE A 102 -2.83 -12.23 -12.78
CA ILE A 102 -2.36 -13.53 -13.26
C ILE A 102 -3.46 -14.18 -14.12
N GLN A 103 -3.09 -14.57 -15.33
CA GLN A 103 -3.92 -15.36 -16.23
C GLN A 103 -3.70 -16.84 -15.94
N LEU A 104 -4.44 -17.35 -14.95
CA LEU A 104 -4.34 -18.76 -14.56
C LEU A 104 -5.03 -19.66 -15.59
N PRO A 105 -4.39 -20.78 -16.00
CA PRO A 105 -5.04 -21.74 -16.88
C PRO A 105 -6.19 -22.46 -16.17
N PRO A 106 -7.22 -22.93 -16.90
CA PRO A 106 -8.38 -23.61 -16.31
C PRO A 106 -8.00 -24.76 -15.37
N LYS A 107 -6.98 -25.56 -15.72
CA LYS A 107 -6.49 -26.66 -14.89
C LYS A 107 -5.99 -26.21 -13.51
N ALA A 108 -5.33 -25.06 -13.43
CA ALA A 108 -4.85 -24.51 -12.16
C ALA A 108 -6.04 -24.02 -11.29
N ILE A 109 -7.03 -23.40 -11.93
CA ILE A 109 -8.27 -22.95 -11.26
C ILE A 109 -9.05 -24.15 -10.71
N GLU A 110 -9.23 -25.19 -11.52
CA GLU A 110 -9.88 -26.44 -11.10
C GLU A 110 -9.12 -27.13 -9.97
N LYS A 111 -7.79 -27.16 -10.04
CA LYS A 111 -6.97 -27.72 -8.97
C LYS A 111 -7.15 -26.97 -7.66
N ALA A 112 -7.11 -25.63 -7.69
CA ALA A 112 -7.36 -24.80 -6.50
C ALA A 112 -8.75 -25.08 -5.92
N ARG A 113 -9.79 -25.12 -6.77
CA ARG A 113 -11.17 -25.44 -6.36
C ARG A 113 -11.29 -26.84 -5.75
N SER A 114 -10.58 -27.83 -6.29
CA SER A 114 -10.57 -29.20 -5.73
C SER A 114 -9.98 -29.27 -4.33
N LEU A 115 -9.14 -28.30 -3.96
CA LEU A 115 -8.56 -28.14 -2.62
C LEU A 115 -9.36 -27.17 -1.75
N ASN A 116 -10.54 -26.71 -2.22
CA ASN A 116 -11.36 -25.69 -1.56
C ASN A 116 -10.60 -24.39 -1.29
N GLN A 117 -9.78 -23.96 -2.27
CA GLN A 117 -8.97 -22.75 -2.23
C GLN A 117 -9.33 -21.80 -3.38
N GLU A 118 -9.18 -20.50 -3.13
CA GLU A 118 -9.21 -19.50 -4.19
C GLU A 118 -7.98 -19.69 -5.13
N PRO A 119 -8.13 -19.52 -6.46
CA PRO A 119 -7.05 -19.77 -7.40
C PRO A 119 -5.78 -18.93 -7.18
N ASP A 120 -5.92 -17.68 -6.77
CA ASP A 120 -4.78 -16.81 -6.44
C ASP A 120 -4.11 -17.16 -5.11
N PHE A 121 -4.89 -17.61 -4.11
CA PHE A 121 -4.34 -18.16 -2.87
C PHE A 121 -3.51 -19.40 -3.16
N PHE A 122 -4.03 -20.31 -3.99
CA PHE A 122 -3.30 -21.49 -4.43
C PHE A 122 -1.98 -21.09 -5.13
N TYR A 123 -2.03 -20.13 -6.06
CA TYR A 123 -0.81 -19.61 -6.70
C TYR A 123 0.19 -19.02 -5.69
N ALA A 124 -0.28 -18.20 -4.74
CA ALA A 124 0.56 -17.57 -3.72
C ALA A 124 1.25 -18.61 -2.82
N MET A 125 0.53 -19.66 -2.42
CA MET A 125 1.10 -20.77 -1.64
C MET A 125 2.14 -21.55 -2.44
N GLN A 126 1.85 -21.89 -3.69
CA GLN A 126 2.82 -22.57 -4.55
C GLN A 126 4.08 -21.72 -4.78
N LEU A 127 3.94 -20.41 -4.96
CA LEU A 127 5.06 -19.48 -5.11
C LEU A 127 5.91 -19.45 -3.82
N LEU A 128 5.26 -19.33 -2.66
CA LEU A 128 5.93 -19.31 -1.36
C LEU A 128 6.71 -20.61 -1.12
N GLU A 129 6.08 -21.77 -1.34
CA GLU A 129 6.71 -23.07 -1.13
C GLU A 129 7.89 -23.32 -2.08
N ALA A 130 7.78 -22.86 -3.34
CA ALA A 130 8.82 -23.09 -4.34
C ALA A 130 9.99 -22.09 -4.25
N THR A 131 9.74 -20.85 -3.82
CA THR A 131 10.72 -19.74 -3.94
C THR A 131 11.02 -19.01 -2.64
N GLY A 132 10.22 -19.21 -1.60
CA GLY A 132 10.26 -18.42 -0.37
C GLY A 132 9.66 -17.01 -0.50
N VAL A 133 9.15 -16.62 -1.68
CA VAL A 133 8.54 -15.31 -1.89
C VAL A 133 7.10 -15.32 -1.39
N CYS A 134 6.84 -14.59 -0.31
CA CYS A 134 5.50 -14.43 0.26
C CYS A 134 4.80 -13.22 -0.35
N ILE A 135 3.71 -13.47 -1.07
CA ILE A 135 2.82 -12.46 -1.66
C ILE A 135 1.44 -12.54 -1.02
N VAL A 136 0.66 -11.46 -1.09
CA VAL A 136 -0.72 -11.45 -0.62
C VAL A 136 -1.67 -11.71 -1.80
N PRO A 137 -2.53 -12.75 -1.76
CA PRO A 137 -3.43 -13.05 -2.87
C PRO A 137 -4.53 -11.99 -3.02
N GLY A 138 -4.97 -11.77 -4.26
CA GLY A 138 -5.98 -10.78 -4.65
C GLY A 138 -7.34 -10.98 -3.96
N SER A 139 -7.70 -12.22 -3.67
CA SER A 139 -8.92 -12.61 -2.95
C SER A 139 -9.04 -11.95 -1.58
N GLY A 140 -7.92 -11.59 -0.94
CA GLY A 140 -7.93 -10.84 0.33
C GLY A 140 -8.29 -9.35 0.19
N PHE A 141 -8.25 -8.80 -1.02
CA PHE A 141 -8.55 -7.37 -1.30
C PHE A 141 -9.91 -7.16 -1.98
N GLY A 142 -10.52 -8.24 -2.48
CA GLY A 142 -11.62 -8.16 -3.43
C GLY A 142 -11.12 -7.86 -4.85
N GLN A 143 -11.71 -8.53 -5.83
CA GLN A 143 -11.33 -8.41 -7.23
C GLN A 143 -12.52 -8.77 -8.13
N LYS A 144 -12.43 -8.44 -9.42
CA LYS A 144 -13.48 -8.79 -10.39
C LYS A 144 -13.58 -10.32 -10.51
N GLU A 145 -14.80 -10.83 -10.57
CA GLU A 145 -15.03 -12.26 -10.78
C GLU A 145 -14.33 -12.76 -12.05
N GLY A 146 -13.69 -13.93 -11.96
CA GLY A 146 -12.90 -14.53 -13.04
C GLY A 146 -11.53 -13.88 -13.26
N THR A 147 -11.10 -12.97 -12.40
CA THR A 147 -9.75 -12.38 -12.42
C THR A 147 -9.00 -12.71 -11.13
N TYR A 148 -7.68 -12.81 -11.22
CA TYR A 148 -6.81 -13.26 -10.14
C TYR A 148 -5.61 -12.33 -10.05
N HIS A 149 -5.23 -11.91 -8.85
CA HIS A 149 -4.18 -10.93 -8.65
C HIS A 149 -3.33 -11.28 -7.43
N PHE A 150 -2.25 -10.52 -7.23
CA PHE A 150 -1.51 -10.52 -5.97
C PHE A 150 -0.88 -9.16 -5.69
N ARG A 151 -0.44 -8.97 -4.44
CA ARG A 151 0.31 -7.80 -3.99
C ARG A 151 1.58 -8.19 -3.26
#